data_AF-A0A957Q9M1-F1
#
_entry.id   AF-A0A957Q9M1-F1
#
_cell.length_a   1.000
_cell.length_b   1.000
_cell.length_c   1.000
_cell.angle_alpha   90.00
_cell.angle_beta   90.00
_cell.angle_gamma   90.00
#
_symmetry.space_group_name_H-M   'P 1'
#
loop_
_entity.id
_entity.type
_entity.pdbx_description
1 polymer ?
#
loop_
_entity_poly.entity_id
_entity_poly.type
_entity_poly.pdbx_seq_one_letter_code
_entity_poly.pdbx_strand_id
1 'polypeptide(L)'
;MTQSDADLLTQPAHEQIYRRNFVYFLADSILFTLAMNIIGPTTVIPDFLRQLTDSEILIGLSGNLFTIGFTLPQLLVARYIVRYERKKWWFVVPNIPVRFVILLFAGLTVWLGTANPGLTLLAFFLAYGITAFGDGLVGVPWADLAGSSMNARW
;
A
#
# COMPACT_ATOMS: atom_id res chain seq x y z
N MET A 1 1.30 43.79 -19.60
CA MET A 1 0.76 42.61 -18.90
C MET A 1 1.74 42.24 -17.81
N THR A 2 1.51 42.80 -16.63
CA THR A 2 2.32 42.58 -15.43
C THR A 2 2.03 41.20 -14.86
N GLN A 3 3.06 40.53 -14.36
CA GLN A 3 3.06 39.17 -13.78
C GLN A 3 1.93 38.91 -12.75
N SER A 4 1.35 39.97 -12.19
CA SER A 4 0.18 39.96 -11.30
C SER A 4 -1.12 39.44 -11.91
N ASP A 5 -1.38 39.60 -13.21
CA ASP A 5 -2.65 39.16 -13.82
C ASP A 5 -2.65 37.66 -14.18
N ALA A 6 -1.46 37.07 -14.38
CA ALA A 6 -1.28 35.65 -14.62
C ALA A 6 -1.42 34.81 -13.33
N ASP A 7 -1.08 35.39 -12.16
CA ASP A 7 -1.21 34.74 -10.84
C ASP A 7 -2.66 34.71 -10.32
N LEU A 8 -3.51 35.65 -10.75
CA LEU A 8 -4.91 35.73 -10.28
C LEU A 8 -5.84 34.74 -11.01
N LEU A 9 -5.49 34.30 -12.22
CA LEU A 9 -6.25 33.32 -12.99
C LEU A 9 -5.82 31.86 -12.72
N THR A 10 -4.70 31.63 -12.02
CA THR A 10 -4.14 30.30 -11.70
C THR A 10 -4.51 29.79 -10.31
N GLN A 11 -4.75 30.68 -9.33
CA GLN A 11 -5.16 30.33 -7.97
C GLN A 11 -6.44 29.46 -7.87
N PRO A 12 -7.57 29.78 -8.52
CA PRO A 12 -8.78 28.95 -8.41
C PRO A 12 -8.61 27.57 -9.05
N ALA A 13 -7.82 27.46 -10.14
CA ALA A 13 -7.51 26.19 -10.77
C ALA A 13 -6.64 25.30 -9.88
N HIS A 14 -5.66 25.89 -9.18
CA HIS A 14 -4.82 25.17 -8.21
C HIS A 14 -5.65 24.67 -7.02
N GLU A 15 -6.53 25.51 -6.47
CA GLU A 15 -7.43 25.13 -5.37
C GLU A 15 -8.30 23.91 -5.74
N GLN A 16 -8.84 23.90 -6.96
CA GLN A 16 -9.64 22.79 -7.46
C GLN A 16 -8.81 21.49 -7.58
N ILE A 17 -7.56 21.59 -8.04
CA ILE A 17 -6.64 20.44 -8.13
C ILE A 17 -6.31 19.89 -6.74
N TYR A 18 -5.98 20.76 -5.76
CA TYR A 18 -5.71 20.34 -4.39
C TYR A 18 -6.91 19.63 -3.76
N ARG A 19 -8.10 20.23 -3.86
CA ARG A 19 -9.33 19.63 -3.34
C ARG A 19 -9.63 18.26 -3.98
N ARG A 20 -9.42 18.14 -5.29
CA ARG A 20 -9.60 16.87 -6.01
C ARG A 20 -8.59 15.81 -5.56
N ASN A 21 -7.31 16.18 -5.45
CA ASN A 21 -6.27 15.28 -4.97
C ASN A 21 -6.53 14.83 -3.53
N PHE A 22 -6.94 15.75 -2.65
CA PHE A 22 -7.33 15.44 -1.28
C PHE A 22 -8.45 14.40 -1.22
N VAL A 23 -9.51 14.57 -2.01
CA VAL A 23 -10.61 13.59 -2.08
C VAL A 23 -10.11 12.23 -2.55
N TYR A 24 -9.19 12.17 -3.52
CA TYR A 24 -8.60 10.90 -3.95
C TYR A 24 -7.74 10.24 -2.88
N PHE A 25 -6.89 11.00 -2.17
CA PHE A 25 -6.09 10.45 -1.07
C PHE A 25 -6.94 10.02 0.13
N LEU A 26 -8.02 10.75 0.43
CA LEU A 26 -8.98 10.38 1.45
C LEU A 26 -9.70 9.07 1.09
N ALA A 27 -10.19 8.95 -0.14
CA ALA A 27 -10.83 7.74 -0.62
C ALA A 27 -9.87 6.55 -0.62
N ASP A 28 -8.63 6.74 -1.08
CA ASP A 28 -7.58 5.73 -1.05
C ASP A 28 -7.29 5.25 0.39
N SER A 29 -7.16 6.17 1.35
CA SER A 29 -6.97 5.84 2.76
C SER A 29 -8.14 5.01 3.32
N ILE A 30 -9.37 5.43 3.05
CA ILE A 30 -10.58 4.71 3.50
C ILE A 30 -10.63 3.30 2.90
N LEU A 31 -10.41 3.17 1.60
CA LEU A 31 -10.46 1.88 0.90
C LEU A 31 -9.34 0.96 1.35
N PHE A 32 -8.12 1.48 1.53
CA PHE A 32 -7.00 0.71 2.04
C PHE A 32 -7.27 0.22 3.46
N THR A 33 -7.71 1.10 4.37
CA THR A 33 -8.05 0.72 5.75
C THR A 33 -9.18 -0.32 5.77
N LEU A 34 -10.22 -0.16 4.95
CA LEU A 34 -11.30 -1.14 4.84
C LEU A 34 -10.76 -2.50 4.37
N ALA A 35 -9.95 -2.51 3.32
CA ALA A 35 -9.35 -3.73 2.79
C ALA A 35 -8.48 -4.44 3.85
N MET A 36 -7.67 -3.70 4.60
CA MET A 36 -6.84 -4.26 5.67
C MET A 36 -7.68 -4.85 6.81
N ASN A 37 -8.81 -4.25 7.15
CA ASN A 37 -9.73 -4.81 8.15
C ASN A 37 -10.41 -6.10 7.64
N ILE A 38 -10.77 -6.17 6.36
CA ILE A 38 -11.35 -7.38 5.75
C ILE A 38 -10.31 -8.51 5.67
N ILE A 39 -9.07 -8.19 5.26
CA ILE A 39 -7.98 -9.17 5.16
C ILE A 39 -7.59 -9.71 6.54
N GLY A 40 -7.70 -8.88 7.59
CA GLY A 40 -7.34 -9.26 8.96
C GLY A 40 -5.93 -9.87 9.10
N PRO A 41 -4.85 -9.11 8.84
CA PRO A 41 -3.46 -9.58 8.87
C PRO A 41 -3.07 -10.34 10.12
N THR A 42 -3.64 -9.97 11.27
CA THR A 42 -3.30 -10.51 12.59
C THR A 42 -4.30 -11.55 13.10
N THR A 43 -5.41 -11.76 12.39
CA THR A 43 -6.51 -12.63 12.84
C THR A 43 -6.87 -13.66 11.76
N VAL A 44 -7.41 -13.21 10.62
CA VAL A 44 -7.88 -14.05 9.52
C VAL A 44 -6.73 -14.76 8.81
N ILE A 45 -5.61 -14.06 8.58
CA ILE A 45 -4.43 -14.64 7.91
C ILE A 45 -3.81 -15.80 8.72
N PRO A 46 -3.51 -15.64 10.02
CA PRO A 46 -3.05 -16.76 10.85
C PRO A 46 -4.04 -17.91 10.94
N ASP A 47 -5.35 -17.62 10.99
CA ASP A 47 -6.39 -18.65 11.03
C ASP A 47 -6.44 -19.45 9.71
N PHE A 48 -6.31 -18.77 8.57
CA PHE A 48 -6.16 -19.41 7.28
C PHE A 48 -4.92 -20.33 7.22
N LEU A 49 -3.77 -19.89 7.75
CA LEU A 49 -2.56 -20.72 7.77
C LEU A 49 -2.67 -21.94 8.69
N ARG A 50 -3.41 -21.86 9.79
CA ARG A 50 -3.69 -23.01 10.68
C ARG A 50 -4.41 -24.15 9.96
N GLN A 51 -5.15 -23.86 8.90
CA GLN A 51 -5.79 -24.88 8.07
C GLN A 51 -4.82 -25.55 7.08
N LEU A 52 -3.62 -24.99 6.90
CA LEU A 52 -2.61 -25.46 5.94
C LEU A 52 -1.35 -26.04 6.61
N THR A 53 -1.04 -25.66 7.85
CA THR A 53 0.15 -26.13 8.58
C THR A 53 -0.05 -26.11 10.09
N ASP A 54 0.61 -27.04 10.78
CA ASP A 54 0.70 -27.09 12.25
C ASP A 54 1.92 -26.31 12.81
N SER A 55 2.72 -25.68 11.95
CA SER A 55 3.91 -24.94 12.38
C SER A 55 3.56 -23.60 13.03
N GLU A 56 3.69 -23.53 14.35
CA GLU A 56 3.47 -22.30 15.12
C GLU A 56 4.35 -21.14 14.65
N ILE A 57 5.58 -21.44 14.19
CA ILE A 57 6.52 -20.43 13.68
C ILE A 57 5.98 -19.78 12.40
N LEU A 58 5.48 -20.58 11.44
CA LEU A 58 4.94 -20.05 10.18
C LEU A 58 3.64 -19.27 10.42
N ILE A 59 2.78 -19.77 11.31
CA ILE A 59 1.54 -19.07 11.68
C ILE A 59 1.88 -17.72 12.33
N GLY A 60 2.78 -17.70 13.30
CA GLY A 60 3.22 -16.46 13.97
C GLY A 60 3.93 -15.49 13.02
N LEU A 61 4.72 -16.00 12.08
CA LEU A 61 5.34 -15.19 11.03
C LEU A 61 4.28 -14.54 10.14
N SER A 62 3.26 -15.28 9.69
CA SER A 62 2.22 -14.74 8.82
C SER A 62 1.46 -13.56 9.43
N GLY A 63 1.20 -13.62 10.75
CA GLY A 63 0.54 -12.53 11.47
C GLY A 63 1.34 -11.24 11.53
N ASN A 64 2.68 -11.33 11.46
CA ASN A 64 3.58 -10.19 11.56
C ASN A 64 4.24 -9.81 10.24
N LEU A 65 4.18 -10.68 9.23
CA LEU A 65 4.90 -10.51 7.97
C LEU A 65 4.52 -9.21 7.27
N PHE A 66 3.23 -8.86 7.30
CA PHE A 66 2.77 -7.61 6.70
C PHE A 66 3.35 -6.40 7.42
N THR A 67 3.28 -6.36 8.75
CA THR A 67 3.84 -5.25 9.53
C THR A 67 5.35 -5.11 9.31
N ILE A 68 6.08 -6.23 9.29
CA ILE A 68 7.53 -6.23 9.03
C ILE A 68 7.81 -5.73 7.61
N GLY A 69 7.17 -6.32 6.60
CA GLY A 69 7.36 -5.96 5.20
C GLY A 69 6.92 -4.53 4.89
N PHE A 70 5.91 -4.01 5.59
CA PHE A 70 5.46 -2.63 5.44
C PHE A 70 6.42 -1.65 6.12
N THR A 71 6.94 -1.98 7.31
CA THR A 71 7.71 -1.04 8.13
C THR A 71 9.20 -1.01 7.80
N LEU A 72 9.78 -2.15 7.44
CA LEU A 72 11.22 -2.26 7.20
C LEU A 72 11.69 -1.44 5.98
N PRO A 73 11.03 -1.49 4.81
CA PRO A 73 11.50 -0.78 3.62
C PRO A 73 11.45 0.73 3.81
N GLN A 74 10.36 1.26 4.39
CA GLN A 74 10.21 2.69 4.64
C GLN A 74 11.33 3.24 5.51
N LEU A 75 11.83 2.49 6.51
CA LEU A 75 12.96 2.91 7.34
C LEU A 75 14.23 3.15 6.51
N LEU A 76 14.45 2.32 5.49
CA LEU A 76 15.63 2.38 4.63
C LEU A 76 15.49 3.45 3.54
N VAL A 77 14.31 3.58 2.92
CA VAL A 77 14.12 4.44 1.75
C VAL A 77 13.65 5.86 2.09
N ALA A 78 13.15 6.11 3.31
CA ALA A 78 12.54 7.40 3.67
C ALA A 78 13.44 8.60 3.38
N ARG A 79 14.70 8.56 3.83
CA ARG A 79 15.65 9.68 3.64
C ARG A 79 15.93 9.97 2.16
N TYR A 80 15.90 8.94 1.32
CA TYR A 80 16.10 9.08 -0.12
C TYR A 80 14.86 9.67 -0.80
N ILE A 81 13.67 9.11 -0.52
CA ILE A 81 12.41 9.51 -1.17
C ILE A 81 12.03 10.96 -0.84
N VAL A 82 12.22 11.40 0.41
CA VAL A 82 11.86 12.78 0.82
C VAL A 82 12.60 13.84 -0.01
N ARG A 83 13.82 13.55 -0.45
CA ARG A 83 14.66 14.44 -1.26
C ARG A 83 14.46 14.27 -2.76
N TYR A 84 13.71 13.27 -3.19
CA TYR A 84 13.51 12.95 -4.60
C TYR A 84 12.47 13.89 -5.20
N GLU A 85 12.77 14.51 -6.35
CA GLU A 85 11.87 15.52 -6.95
C GLU A 85 10.57 14.92 -7.50
N ARG A 86 10.62 13.69 -8.04
CA ARG A 86 9.48 13.07 -8.73
C ARG A 86 8.85 11.93 -7.91
N LYS A 87 8.41 12.25 -6.69
CA LYS A 87 7.87 11.28 -5.70
C LYS A 87 6.68 10.48 -6.20
N LYS A 88 5.91 11.03 -7.16
CA LYS A 88 4.79 10.32 -7.80
C LYS A 88 5.20 8.96 -8.39
N TRP A 89 6.41 8.81 -8.93
CA TRP A 89 6.85 7.52 -9.48
C TRP A 89 7.10 6.48 -8.40
N TRP A 90 7.61 6.90 -7.24
CA TRP A 90 7.76 6.04 -6.06
C TRP A 90 6.41 5.63 -5.46
N PHE A 91 5.37 6.44 -5.67
CA PHE A 91 4.00 6.06 -5.33
C PHE A 91 3.39 5.07 -6.35
N VAL A 92 3.46 5.35 -7.65
CA VAL A 92 2.72 4.59 -8.68
C VAL A 92 3.39 3.26 -9.04
N VAL A 93 4.71 3.24 -9.22
CA VAL A 93 5.43 2.09 -9.79
C VAL A 93 5.33 0.85 -8.90
N PRO A 94 5.50 0.93 -7.56
CA PRO A 94 5.37 -0.26 -6.72
C PRO A 94 3.91 -0.68 -6.51
N ASN A 95 2.98 0.27 -6.49
CA ASN A 95 1.57 0.00 -6.20
C ASN A 95 0.90 -0.87 -7.27
N ILE A 96 1.14 -0.58 -8.55
CA ILE A 96 0.53 -1.32 -9.67
C ILE A 96 0.79 -2.83 -9.56
N PRO A 97 2.05 -3.33 -9.57
CA PRO A 97 2.33 -4.76 -9.49
C PRO A 97 1.86 -5.38 -8.18
N VAL A 98 1.98 -4.67 -7.05
CA VAL A 98 1.52 -5.15 -5.73
C VAL A 98 0.02 -5.48 -5.75
N ARG A 99 -0.81 -4.62 -6.33
CA ARG A 99 -2.26 -4.85 -6.44
C ARG A 99 -2.58 -6.05 -7.34
N PHE A 100 -1.80 -6.31 -8.39
CA PHE A 100 -1.95 -7.52 -9.20
C PHE A 100 -1.49 -8.78 -8.47
N VAL A 101 -0.41 -8.71 -7.69
CA VAL A 101 0.11 -9.84 -6.92
C VAL A 101 -0.91 -10.32 -5.90
N ILE A 102 -1.58 -9.40 -5.17
CA ILE A 102 -2.58 -9.80 -4.18
C ILE A 102 -3.86 -10.37 -4.82
N LEU A 103 -4.28 -9.85 -5.99
CA LEU A 103 -5.40 -10.41 -6.74
C LEU A 103 -5.07 -11.78 -7.32
N LEU A 104 -3.87 -11.95 -7.87
CA LEU A 104 -3.38 -13.24 -8.35
C LEU A 104 -3.33 -14.24 -7.20
N PHE A 105 -2.87 -13.83 -6.02
CA PHE A 105 -2.85 -14.68 -4.84
C PHE A 105 -4.24 -15.11 -4.40
N ALA A 106 -5.21 -14.19 -4.35
CA ALA A 106 -6.61 -14.52 -4.05
C ALA A 106 -7.18 -15.55 -5.04
N GLY A 107 -6.87 -15.40 -6.34
CA GLY A 107 -7.25 -16.40 -7.35
C GLY A 107 -6.56 -17.75 -7.15
N LEU A 108 -5.25 -17.75 -6.87
CA LEU A 108 -4.47 -18.95 -6.62
C LEU A 108 -4.95 -19.70 -5.37
N THR A 109 -5.36 -19.00 -4.31
CA THR A 109 -5.88 -19.65 -3.09
C THR A 109 -7.20 -20.37 -3.35
N VAL A 110 -8.10 -19.75 -4.13
CA VAL A 110 -9.36 -20.39 -4.54
C VAL A 110 -9.10 -21.59 -5.45
N TRP A 111 -8.07 -21.53 -6.31
CA TRP A 111 -7.78 -22.59 -7.29
C TRP A 111 -7.00 -23.78 -6.71
N LEU A 112 -5.95 -23.54 -5.93
CA LEU A 112 -5.13 -24.60 -5.32
C LEU A 112 -5.85 -25.32 -4.17
N GLY A 113 -6.70 -24.58 -3.43
CA GLY A 113 -7.46 -25.09 -2.29
C GLY A 113 -6.59 -25.84 -1.27
N THR A 114 -7.20 -26.84 -0.62
CA THR A 114 -6.54 -27.76 0.33
C THR A 114 -5.87 -28.95 -0.36
N ALA A 115 -5.92 -29.04 -1.69
CA ALA A 115 -5.40 -30.19 -2.44
C ALA A 115 -3.86 -30.28 -2.37
N ASN A 116 -3.16 -29.15 -2.27
CA ASN A 116 -1.71 -29.10 -2.11
C ASN A 116 -1.28 -28.04 -1.09
N PRO A 117 -1.37 -28.33 0.24
CA PRO A 117 -1.12 -27.34 1.29
C PRO A 117 0.26 -26.69 1.23
N GLY A 118 1.30 -27.45 0.87
CA GLY A 118 2.66 -26.93 0.75
C GLY A 118 2.84 -25.89 -0.37
N LEU A 119 2.22 -26.12 -1.53
CA LEU A 119 2.27 -25.16 -2.65
C LEU A 119 1.46 -23.90 -2.34
N THR A 120 0.28 -24.07 -1.73
CA THR A 120 -0.56 -22.94 -1.28
C THR A 120 0.20 -22.08 -0.26
N LEU A 121 0.89 -22.71 0.69
CA LEU A 121 1.67 -22.01 1.72
C LEU A 121 2.87 -21.25 1.10
N LEU A 122 3.59 -21.87 0.17
CA LEU A 122 4.68 -21.18 -0.54
C LEU A 122 4.16 -19.97 -1.35
N ALA A 123 3.08 -20.17 -2.11
CA ALA A 123 2.44 -19.11 -2.89
C ALA A 123 1.96 -17.95 -1.99
N PHE A 124 1.40 -18.28 -0.82
CA PHE A 124 1.03 -17.30 0.20
C PHE A 124 2.21 -16.46 0.65
N PHE A 125 3.29 -17.08 1.15
CA PHE A 125 4.41 -16.32 1.70
C PHE A 125 5.09 -15.44 0.65
N LEU A 126 5.21 -15.92 -0.59
CA LEU A 126 5.78 -15.13 -1.69
C LEU A 126 4.88 -13.94 -2.03
N ALA A 127 3.59 -14.16 -2.29
CA ALA A 127 2.71 -13.08 -2.72
C ALA A 127 2.42 -12.08 -1.59
N TYR A 128 2.18 -12.58 -0.37
CA TYR A 128 1.94 -11.74 0.81
C TYR A 128 3.18 -10.95 1.19
N GLY A 129 4.38 -11.58 1.12
CA GLY A 129 5.66 -10.90 1.30
C GLY A 129 5.87 -9.80 0.25
N ILE A 130 5.78 -10.11 -1.04
CA ILE A 130 5.95 -9.12 -2.12
C ILE A 130 4.98 -7.95 -1.94
N THR A 131 3.73 -8.23 -1.57
CA THR A 131 2.73 -7.19 -1.30
C THR A 131 3.14 -6.32 -0.13
N ALA A 132 3.50 -6.92 1.01
CA ALA A 132 3.90 -6.18 2.21
C ALA A 132 5.12 -5.28 1.96
N PHE A 133 6.17 -5.83 1.34
CA PHE A 133 7.39 -5.09 1.02
C PHE A 133 7.15 -4.00 -0.01
N GLY A 134 6.34 -4.27 -1.03
CA GLY A 134 5.99 -3.29 -2.05
C GLY A 134 5.16 -2.14 -1.48
N ASP A 135 4.16 -2.41 -0.65
CA ASP A 135 3.38 -1.37 0.05
C ASP A 135 4.26 -0.55 1.02
N GLY A 136 5.27 -1.18 1.63
CA GLY A 136 6.25 -0.48 2.48
C GLY A 136 7.09 0.56 1.74
N LEU A 137 7.30 0.42 0.42
CA LEU A 137 7.95 1.44 -0.41
C LEU A 137 7.02 2.62 -0.75
N VAL A 138 5.72 2.38 -0.75
CA VAL A 138 4.67 3.35 -1.11
C VAL A 138 4.29 4.25 0.07
N GLY A 139 4.45 3.78 1.31
CA GLY A 139 4.03 4.51 2.51
C GLY A 139 4.60 5.94 2.62
N VAL A 140 5.92 6.11 2.43
CA VAL A 140 6.59 7.41 2.50
C VAL A 140 6.12 8.38 1.39
N PRO A 141 6.19 8.04 0.09
CA PRO A 141 5.75 8.95 -0.96
C PRO A 141 4.24 9.22 -0.89
N TRP A 142 3.42 8.26 -0.46
CA TRP A 142 2.00 8.48 -0.24
C TRP A 142 1.74 9.53 0.84
N ALA A 143 2.39 9.43 2.01
CA ALA A 143 2.20 10.37 3.11
C ALA A 143 2.59 11.80 2.72
N ASP A 144 3.69 11.97 1.98
CA ASP A 144 4.16 13.28 1.50
C ASP A 144 3.22 13.87 0.43
N LEU A 145 2.74 13.06 -0.51
CA LEU A 145 1.79 13.50 -1.54
C LEU A 145 0.40 13.79 -0.97
N ALA A 146 -0.05 13.01 0.02
CA ALA A 146 -1.30 13.25 0.73
C ALA A 146 -1.23 14.55 1.53
N GLY A 147 -0.13 14.78 2.26
CA GLY A 147 0.07 16.03 3.02
C GLY A 147 0.10 17.26 2.11
N SER A 148 0.82 17.20 0.98
CA SER A 148 0.86 18.30 0.01
C SER A 148 -0.45 18.50 -0.79
N SER A 149 -1.40 17.58 -0.69
CA SER A 149 -2.73 17.73 -1.30
C SER A 149 -3.65 18.65 -0.49
N MET A 150 -3.34 18.90 0.79
CA MET A 150 -4.07 19.80 1.67
C MET A 150 -3.55 21.23 1.46
N ASN A 151 -4.42 22.17 1.12
CA ASN A 151 -4.06 23.59 1.00
C ASN A 151 -3.60 24.14 2.36
N ALA A 152 -2.67 25.10 2.38
CA ALA A 152 -2.13 25.80 3.56
C ALA A 152 -3.16 26.66 4.35
N ARG A 153 -4.47 26.45 4.13
CA ARG A 153 -5.56 27.14 4.83
C ARG A 153 -6.21 26.28 5.94
N TRP A 154 -5.60 25.14 6.26
CA TRP A 154 -5.88 24.32 7.44
C TRP A 154 -4.61 24.22 8.29
#